data_AF-A0A1Y1LDL5-F1
#
_entry.id   AF-A0A1Y1LDL5-F1
#
_cell.length_a   1.000
_cell.length_b   1.000
_cell.length_c   1.000
_cell.angle_alpha   90.00
_cell.angle_beta   90.00
_cell.angle_gamma   90.00
#
_symmetry.space_group_name_H-M   'P 1'
#
loop_
_entity.id
_entity.type
_entity.pdbx_description
1 polymer ?
#
loop_
_entity_poly.entity_id
_entity_poly.type
_entity_poly.pdbx_seq_one_letter_code
_entity_poly.pdbx_strand_id
1 'polypeptide(L)'
;VKLFRLTKPLMRDVIETLTPHLQQPTRRSALSVETKVLATVRFLATGSYQELTGSSEYVGISQASMSRCISEVCEALNAPEVFNAWVHFPRNLADFESLRRR
;
A
#
# COMPACT_ATOMS: atom_id res chain seq x y z
N VAL A 1 17.81 -5.59 3.81
CA VAL A 1 16.59 -5.38 2.98
C VAL A 1 15.93 -4.07 3.43
N LYS A 2 15.58 -3.14 2.53
CA LYS A 2 14.89 -1.89 2.91
C LYS A 2 13.47 -2.23 3.39
N LEU A 3 13.09 -1.79 4.60
CA LEU A 3 11.84 -2.17 5.30
C LEU A 3 10.56 -1.99 4.47
N PHE A 4 10.50 -0.95 3.64
CA PHE A 4 9.29 -0.60 2.86
C PHE A 4 9.47 -0.76 1.34
N ARG A 5 10.68 -1.09 0.86
CA ARG A 5 11.05 -1.13 -0.58
C ARG A 5 10.75 0.13 -1.42
N LEU A 6 10.23 1.20 -0.83
CA LEU A 6 9.97 2.50 -1.46
C LEU A 6 10.87 3.60 -0.88
N THR A 7 11.06 4.69 -1.63
CA THR A 7 11.68 5.93 -1.13
C THR A 7 10.66 6.75 -0.34
N LYS A 8 11.12 7.67 0.52
CA LYS A 8 10.21 8.54 1.30
C LYS A 8 9.30 9.42 0.41
N PRO A 9 9.79 10.03 -0.69
CA PRO A 9 8.91 10.78 -1.60
C PRO A 9 7.83 9.89 -2.21
N LEU A 10 8.21 8.73 -2.77
CA LEU A 10 7.25 7.81 -3.38
C LEU A 10 6.22 7.30 -2.37
N MET A 11 6.60 7.09 -1.11
CA MET A 11 5.67 6.73 -0.05
C MET A 11 4.63 7.84 0.20
N ARG A 12 5.04 9.13 0.16
CA ARG A 12 4.11 10.25 0.32
C ARG A 12 3.13 10.30 -0.85
N ASP A 13 3.62 10.14 -2.07
CA ASP A 13 2.76 10.11 -3.27
C ASP A 13 1.72 9.00 -3.19
N VAL A 14 2.11 7.81 -2.69
CA VAL A 14 1.18 6.70 -2.45
C VAL A 14 0.16 7.06 -1.38
N ILE A 15 0.58 7.64 -0.25
CA ILE A 15 -0.34 8.06 0.82
C ILE A 15 -1.35 9.08 0.28
N GLU A 16 -0.89 10.10 -0.44
CA GLU A 16 -1.74 11.15 -1.02
C GLU A 16 -2.72 10.57 -2.04
N THR A 17 -2.25 9.70 -2.93
CA THR A 17 -3.08 9.03 -3.95
C THR A 17 -4.18 8.18 -3.31
N LEU A 18 -3.86 7.45 -2.23
CA LEU A 18 -4.81 6.54 -1.58
C LEU A 18 -5.72 7.25 -0.56
N THR A 19 -5.33 8.41 -0.03
CA THR A 19 -6.09 9.16 0.99
C THR A 19 -7.58 9.33 0.64
N PRO A 20 -7.99 9.77 -0.56
CA PRO A 20 -9.40 9.92 -0.89
C PRO A 20 -10.18 8.59 -0.97
N HIS A 21 -9.48 7.45 -1.06
CA HIS A 21 -10.08 6.12 -1.15
C HIS A 21 -10.11 5.36 0.17
N LEU A 22 -9.52 5.93 1.24
CA LEU A 22 -9.40 5.30 2.55
C LEU A 22 -10.32 5.96 3.58
N GLN A 23 -10.80 5.15 4.54
CA GLN A 23 -11.62 5.62 5.64
C GLN A 23 -10.82 6.55 6.53
N GLN A 24 -11.33 7.78 6.67
CA GLN A 24 -10.71 8.80 7.51
C GLN A 24 -10.87 8.47 8.99
N PRO A 25 -9.90 8.84 9.84
CA PRO A 25 -9.98 8.58 11.27
C PRO A 25 -11.17 9.32 11.89
N THR A 26 -12.13 8.58 12.44
CA THR A 26 -13.34 9.17 13.07
C THR A 26 -13.17 9.48 14.56
N ARG A 27 -12.11 8.96 15.18
CA ARG A 27 -11.78 9.16 16.61
C ARG A 27 -10.28 9.25 16.80
N ARG A 28 -9.83 9.87 17.89
CA ARG A 28 -8.40 10.05 18.20
C ARG A 28 -7.60 8.75 18.27
N SER A 29 -8.23 7.65 18.67
CA SER A 29 -7.60 6.32 18.74
C SER A 29 -7.70 5.51 17.43
N ALA A 30 -8.32 6.06 16.39
CA ALA A 30 -8.33 5.42 15.07
C ALA A 30 -6.97 5.58 14.40
N LEU A 31 -6.58 4.58 13.62
CA LEU A 31 -5.35 4.62 12.84
C LEU A 31 -5.45 5.69 11.77
N SER A 32 -4.39 6.51 11.64
CA SER A 32 -4.28 7.46 10.55
C SER A 32 -4.16 6.75 9.20
N VAL A 33 -4.55 7.43 8.13
CA VAL A 33 -4.36 6.94 6.75
C VAL A 33 -2.90 6.57 6.51
N GLU A 34 -1.97 7.42 6.93
CA GLU A 34 -0.53 7.16 6.85
C GLU A 34 -0.14 5.86 7.55
N THR A 35 -0.61 5.62 8.78
CA THR A 35 -0.32 4.38 9.51
C THR A 35 -0.88 3.15 8.80
N LYS A 36 -2.10 3.23 8.26
CA LYS A 36 -2.70 2.13 7.49
C LYS A 36 -1.84 1.78 6.27
N VAL A 37 -1.46 2.78 5.47
CA VAL A 37 -0.66 2.61 4.25
C VAL A 37 0.74 2.08 4.59
N LEU A 38 1.43 2.67 5.56
CA LEU A 38 2.77 2.21 5.98
C LEU A 38 2.75 0.77 6.46
N ALA A 39 1.77 0.40 7.29
CA ALA A 39 1.63 -0.96 7.79
C ALA A 39 1.43 -1.94 6.62
N THR A 40 0.51 -1.65 5.70
CA THR A 40 0.24 -2.51 4.54
C THR A 40 1.46 -2.62 3.62
N VAL A 41 2.13 -1.51 3.27
CA VAL A 41 3.30 -1.55 2.40
C VAL A 41 4.43 -2.34 3.06
N ARG A 42 4.65 -2.20 4.37
CA ARG A 42 5.64 -3.01 5.09
C ARG A 42 5.31 -4.50 4.95
N PHE A 43 4.05 -4.89 5.13
CA PHE A 43 3.61 -6.28 4.97
C PHE A 43 3.85 -6.80 3.55
N LEU A 44 3.47 -6.05 2.52
CA LEU A 44 3.70 -6.43 1.11
C LEU A 44 5.19 -6.51 0.76
N ALA A 45 6.01 -5.63 1.34
CA ALA A 45 7.45 -5.59 1.12
C ALA A 45 8.20 -6.76 1.78
N THR A 46 7.73 -7.25 2.91
CA THR A 46 8.39 -8.35 3.65
C THR A 46 7.76 -9.71 3.40
N GLY A 47 6.52 -9.77 2.91
CA GLY A 47 5.75 -11.01 2.74
C GLY A 47 5.43 -11.71 4.07
N SER A 48 5.59 -11.01 5.20
CA SER A 48 5.64 -11.65 6.51
C SER A 48 4.24 -11.81 7.10
N TYR A 49 3.67 -13.01 6.93
CA TYR A 49 2.50 -13.46 7.69
C TYR A 49 2.82 -13.71 9.18
N GLN A 50 4.09 -13.98 9.52
CA GLN A 50 4.50 -14.48 10.84
C GLN A 50 5.13 -13.42 11.76
N GLU A 51 5.64 -12.28 11.27
CA GLU A 51 6.14 -11.19 12.15
C GLU A 51 5.03 -10.53 12.98
N LEU A 52 3.76 -10.72 12.58
CA LEU A 52 2.60 -10.09 13.21
C LEU A 52 2.22 -10.70 14.57
N THR A 53 2.73 -11.89 14.91
CA THR A 53 2.42 -12.55 16.18
C THR A 53 3.44 -12.31 17.29
N GLY A 54 4.59 -11.67 17.00
CA GLY A 54 5.64 -11.43 18.00
C GLY A 54 6.32 -10.06 17.97
N SER A 55 6.24 -9.31 16.86
CA SER A 55 7.06 -8.12 16.63
C SER A 55 6.25 -6.92 16.15
N SER A 56 5.10 -6.64 16.80
CA SER A 56 4.30 -5.41 16.62
C SER A 56 5.03 -4.12 17.03
N GLU A 57 6.33 -4.18 17.27
CA GLU A 57 7.14 -3.10 17.85
C GLU A 57 7.19 -1.83 16.98
N TYR A 58 6.92 -1.94 15.67
CA TYR A 58 7.03 -0.81 14.74
C TYR A 58 5.76 0.02 14.57
N VAL A 59 4.56 -0.50 14.92
CA VAL A 59 3.29 0.22 14.69
C VAL A 59 2.28 0.08 15.83
N GLY A 60 2.49 -0.83 16.80
CA GLY A 60 1.60 -0.96 17.97
C GLY A 60 0.15 -1.32 17.63
N ILE A 61 -0.07 -2.07 16.54
CA ILE A 61 -1.42 -2.44 16.06
C ILE A 61 -1.71 -3.91 16.30
N SER A 62 -2.95 -4.20 16.68
CA SER A 62 -3.41 -5.58 16.79
C SER A 62 -3.46 -6.27 15.42
N GLN A 63 -3.28 -7.58 15.39
CA GLN A 63 -3.35 -8.38 14.16
C GLN A 63 -4.68 -8.16 13.40
N ALA A 64 -5.82 -8.08 14.11
CA ALA A 64 -7.11 -7.80 13.49
C ALA A 64 -7.16 -6.41 12.84
N SER A 65 -6.51 -5.41 13.44
CA SER A 65 -6.41 -4.08 12.83
C SER A 65 -5.52 -4.10 11.60
N MET A 66 -4.40 -4.83 11.66
CA MET A 66 -3.54 -5.05 10.49
C MET A 66 -4.30 -5.70 9.33
N SER A 67 -5.06 -6.77 9.60
CA SER A 67 -5.86 -7.46 8.58
C SER A 67 -6.84 -6.52 7.87
N ARG A 68 -7.50 -5.63 8.64
CA ARG A 68 -8.37 -4.59 8.09
C ARG A 68 -7.59 -3.57 7.25
N CYS A 69 -6.44 -3.10 7.72
CA CYS A 69 -5.59 -2.18 6.96
C CYS A 69 -5.15 -2.78 5.62
N ILE A 70 -4.75 -4.07 5.60
CA ILE A 70 -4.35 -4.75 4.37
C ILE A 70 -5.52 -4.77 3.39
N SER A 71 -6.70 -5.21 3.85
CA SER A 71 -7.89 -5.32 3.01
C SER A 71 -8.27 -3.94 2.43
N GLU A 72 -8.40 -2.93 3.28
CA GLU A 72 -8.79 -1.57 2.91
C GLU A 72 -7.80 -0.92 1.92
N VAL A 73 -6.49 -1.04 2.19
CA VAL A 73 -5.45 -0.46 1.31
C VAL A 73 -5.35 -1.22 -0.01
N CYS A 74 -5.49 -2.54 -0.01
CA CYS A 74 -5.50 -3.33 -1.24
C CYS A 74 -6.74 -3.01 -2.09
N GLU A 75 -7.91 -2.84 -1.48
CA GLU A 75 -9.12 -2.39 -2.19
C GLU A 75 -8.90 -1.01 -2.83
N ALA A 76 -8.33 -0.05 -2.08
CA ALA A 76 -8.00 1.28 -2.60
C ALA A 76 -6.98 1.24 -3.74
N LEU A 77 -5.96 0.38 -3.66
CA LEU A 77 -4.99 0.18 -4.75
C LEU A 77 -5.61 -0.42 -6.02
N ASN A 78 -6.67 -1.22 -5.87
CA ASN A 78 -7.40 -1.83 -6.98
C ASN A 78 -8.59 -0.98 -7.46
N ALA A 79 -8.84 0.19 -6.85
CA ALA A 79 -9.83 1.12 -7.36
C ALA A 79 -9.46 1.51 -8.81
N PRO A 80 -10.41 1.47 -9.77
CA PRO A 80 -10.10 1.73 -11.18
C PRO A 80 -9.39 3.07 -11.43
N GLU A 81 -9.68 4.09 -10.62
CA GLU A 81 -9.07 5.41 -10.69
C GLU A 81 -7.58 5.39 -10.30
N VAL A 82 -7.20 4.49 -9.40
CA VAL A 82 -5.82 4.30 -8.95
C VAL A 82 -5.11 3.29 -9.85
N PHE A 83 -5.65 2.07 -9.99
CA PHE A 83 -5.00 0.97 -10.69
C PHE A 83 -4.69 1.32 -12.14
N ASN A 84 -5.66 1.87 -12.87
CA ASN A 84 -5.50 2.19 -14.29
C ASN A 84 -4.56 3.39 -14.54
N ALA A 85 -4.21 4.16 -13.51
CA ALA A 85 -3.22 5.24 -13.64
C ALA A 85 -1.78 4.71 -13.66
N TRP A 86 -1.55 3.51 -13.12
CA TRP A 86 -0.21 2.94 -12.93
C TRP A 86 0.03 1.64 -13.70
N VAL A 87 -1.01 0.83 -13.92
CA VAL A 87 -0.90 -0.47 -14.58
C VAL A 87 -1.57 -0.41 -15.95
N HIS A 88 -0.74 -0.52 -16.99
CA HIS A 88 -1.19 -0.58 -18.37
C HIS A 88 -0.66 -1.85 -19.03
N PHE A 89 -1.55 -2.58 -19.69
CA PHE A 89 -1.16 -3.69 -20.56
C PHE A 89 -0.98 -3.16 -21.99
N PRO A 90 0.08 -3.59 -22.71
CA PRO A 90 0.30 -3.17 -24.08
C PRO A 90 -0.88 -3.62 -24.96
N ARG A 91 -1.42 -2.69 -25.75
CA ARG A 91 -2.60 -2.95 -26.60
C ARG A 91 -2.23 -3.16 -28.07
N ASN A 92 -1.00 -2.83 -28.44
CA ASN A 92 -0.49 -2.98 -29.79
C ASN A 92 1.01 -3.33 -29.78
N LEU A 93 1.54 -3.66 -30.97
CA LEU A 93 2.93 -4.07 -31.13
C LEU A 93 3.92 -2.97 -30.72
N ALA A 94 3.59 -1.69 -30.97
CA ALA A 94 4.44 -0.56 -30.62
C ALA A 94 4.56 -0.38 -29.09
N ASP A 95 3.45 -0.52 -28.35
CA ASP A 95 3.44 -0.51 -26.88
C ASP A 95 4.36 -1.63 -26.35
N PHE A 96 4.22 -2.84 -26.91
CA PHE A 96 5.03 -4.00 -26.51
C PHE A 96 6.52 -3.79 -26.80
N GLU A 97 6.87 -3.26 -27.97
CA GLU A 97 8.25 -2.93 -28.33
C GLU A 97 8.85 -1.86 -27.41
N SER A 98 8.07 -0.86 -27.00
CA SER A 98 8.51 0.19 -26.08
C SER A 98 8.85 -0.35 -24.69
N LEU A 99 8.09 -1.36 -24.20
CA LEU A 99 8.32 -2.02 -22.92
C LEU A 99 9.60 -2.86 -22.93
N ARG A 100 9.93 -3.50 -24.07
CA ARG A 100 11.14 -4.33 -24.20
C ARG A 100 12.43 -3.51 -24.20
N ARG A 101 12.34 -2.20 -24.45
CA ARG A 101 13.48 -1.27 -24.48
C ARG A 101 13.70 -0.53 -23.14
N ARG A 102 12.80 -0.69 -22.17
CA ARG A 102 12.94 -0.19 -20.79
C ARG A 102 13.69 -1.18 -19.92
#